data_AF-A0A534FAQ8-F1
#
_entry.id   AF-A0A534FAQ8-F1
#
_cell.length_a   1.000
_cell.length_b   1.000
_cell.length_c   1.000
_cell.angle_alpha   90.00
_cell.angle_beta   90.00
_cell.angle_gamma   90.00
#
_symmetry.space_group_name_H-M   'P 1'
#
loop_
_entity.id
_entity.type
_entity.pdbx_description
1 polymer ?
#
loop_
_entity_poly.entity_id
_entity_poly.type
_entity_poly.pdbx_seq_one_letter_code
_entity_poly.pdbx_strand_id
1 'polypeptide(L)'
;MTGLGGYVNNGAAAGVVLEGALGFIDTQLERIAAAVDPSDTMIVVSAKHAQSPLDRSQLRLIDDGEVIGAVNAAWAAANPTGVNPLVVFGIDDDGMLLWLADRSEKATSFVKSFLWRYTSRKAGGSDANGHLVDCSGTVPHSGLRQIYAGAAAAELIGVPASDDRVPDIIGIAAIGTVYSNPAKIKKIAEHGGDAPQDRHVPIVLWGAGVNRVRVDEAVETAQIAPTVLEALGLPAQELKGVKLEHTQALPGAGED
;
A
#
# COMPACT_ATOMS: atom_id res chain seq x y z
N MET A 1 -8.22 26.57 -1.72
CA MET A 1 -8.67 26.02 -3.01
C MET A 1 -9.83 25.06 -2.75
N THR A 2 -10.96 25.22 -3.43
CA THR A 2 -12.11 24.31 -3.36
C THR A 2 -12.22 23.55 -4.68
N GLY A 3 -12.26 22.21 -4.63
CA GLY A 3 -12.39 21.35 -5.80
C GLY A 3 -12.09 19.89 -5.47
N LEU A 4 -12.19 19.01 -6.46
CA LEU A 4 -11.93 17.59 -6.29
C LEU A 4 -10.46 17.34 -5.91
N GLY A 5 -10.25 16.53 -4.88
CA GLY A 5 -8.93 16.01 -4.50
C GLY A 5 -8.52 14.82 -5.36
N GLY A 6 -7.24 14.44 -5.25
CA GLY A 6 -6.66 13.32 -6.00
C GLY A 6 -6.57 13.61 -7.50
N TYR A 7 -6.54 12.55 -8.30
CA TYR A 7 -6.50 12.66 -9.76
C TYR A 7 -7.91 12.82 -10.36
N VAL A 8 -7.95 13.39 -11.56
CA VAL A 8 -9.12 13.57 -12.43
C VAL A 8 -8.84 12.94 -13.80
N ASN A 9 -9.85 12.89 -14.68
CA ASN A 9 -9.75 12.28 -16.01
C ASN A 9 -9.19 10.84 -15.95
N ASN A 10 -9.76 10.02 -15.04
CA ASN A 10 -9.38 8.62 -14.81
C ASN A 10 -7.88 8.44 -14.51
N GLY A 11 -7.30 9.33 -13.71
CA GLY A 11 -5.89 9.26 -13.33
C GLY A 11 -4.94 10.04 -14.24
N ALA A 12 -5.41 10.62 -15.34
CA ALA A 12 -4.54 11.26 -16.33
C ALA A 12 -4.06 12.67 -15.94
N ALA A 13 -4.69 13.32 -14.95
CA ALA A 13 -4.31 14.65 -14.49
C ALA A 13 -4.53 14.81 -12.99
N ALA A 14 -3.74 15.66 -12.33
CA ALA A 14 -4.00 16.05 -10.95
C ALA A 14 -5.22 16.98 -10.87
N GLY A 15 -6.12 16.72 -9.91
CA GLY A 15 -7.20 17.66 -9.58
C GLY A 15 -6.65 18.90 -8.86
N VAL A 16 -7.44 19.98 -8.81
CA VAL A 16 -6.97 21.30 -8.33
C VAL A 16 -6.35 21.29 -6.92
N VAL A 17 -6.84 20.40 -6.04
CA VAL A 17 -6.28 20.28 -4.68
C VAL A 17 -4.93 19.54 -4.71
N LEU A 18 -4.81 18.48 -5.52
CA LEU A 18 -3.56 17.74 -5.68
C LEU A 18 -2.51 18.60 -6.40
N GLU A 19 -2.89 19.30 -7.46
CA GLU A 19 -2.03 20.23 -8.18
C GLU A 19 -1.47 21.31 -7.23
N GLY A 20 -2.31 21.89 -6.38
CA GLY A 20 -1.88 22.85 -5.37
C GLY A 20 -0.87 22.27 -4.37
N ALA A 21 -1.06 21.01 -3.95
CA ALA A 21 -0.12 20.33 -3.06
C ALA A 21 1.21 20.02 -3.76
N LEU A 22 1.17 19.56 -5.02
CA LEU A 22 2.36 19.31 -5.83
C LEU A 22 3.15 20.60 -6.07
N GLY A 23 2.48 21.70 -6.42
CA GLY A 23 3.13 23.01 -6.58
C GLY A 23 3.76 23.54 -5.28
N PHE A 24 3.14 23.26 -4.12
CA PHE A 24 3.76 23.57 -2.83
C PHE A 24 5.04 22.74 -2.61
N ILE A 25 5.01 21.43 -2.87
CA ILE A 25 6.18 20.55 -2.73
C ILE A 25 7.31 20.98 -3.68
N ASP A 26 6.98 21.27 -4.94
CA ASP A 26 7.93 21.79 -5.94
C ASP A 26 8.64 23.06 -5.44
N THR A 27 7.86 24.02 -4.90
CA THR A 27 8.41 25.23 -4.27
C THR A 27 9.31 24.93 -3.07
N GLN A 28 9.00 23.91 -2.26
CA GLN A 28 9.85 23.53 -1.13
C GLN A 28 11.15 22.85 -1.60
N LEU A 29 11.08 22.02 -2.64
CA LEU A 29 12.26 21.38 -3.24
C LEU A 29 13.20 22.43 -3.84
N GLU A 30 12.67 23.45 -4.52
CA GLU A 30 13.47 24.58 -5.01
C GLU A 30 14.22 25.28 -3.86
N ARG A 31 13.56 25.50 -2.72
CA ARG A 31 14.18 26.11 -1.53
C ARG A 31 15.30 25.25 -0.94
N ILE A 32 15.11 23.94 -0.89
CA ILE A 32 16.14 23.01 -0.41
C ILE A 32 17.33 23.01 -1.36
N ALA A 33 17.08 22.91 -2.67
CA ALA A 33 18.13 22.91 -3.69
C ALA A 33 18.92 24.24 -3.69
N ALA A 34 18.26 25.37 -3.48
CA ALA A 34 18.91 26.68 -3.40
C ALA A 34 19.74 26.89 -2.11
N ALA A 35 19.55 26.04 -1.09
CA ALA A 35 20.22 26.15 0.21
C ALA A 35 21.52 25.32 0.30
N VAL A 36 21.86 24.54 -0.72
CA VAL A 36 23.02 23.64 -0.74
C VAL A 36 23.93 23.93 -1.93
N ASP A 37 25.20 23.52 -1.85
CA ASP A 37 26.10 23.55 -3.00
C ASP A 37 25.94 22.22 -3.79
N PRO A 38 25.43 22.24 -5.03
CA PRO A 38 25.24 21.02 -5.81
C PRO A 38 26.55 20.36 -6.23
N SER A 39 27.72 20.98 -6.02
CA SER A 39 29.02 20.38 -6.33
C SER A 39 29.54 19.45 -5.22
N ASP A 40 29.03 19.57 -3.99
CA ASP A 40 29.41 18.73 -2.85
C ASP A 40 28.24 18.01 -2.17
N THR A 41 27.00 18.33 -2.57
CA THR A 41 25.79 17.78 -1.97
C THR A 41 24.97 17.02 -3.01
N MET A 42 24.61 15.78 -2.69
CA MET A 42 23.60 14.99 -3.41
C MET A 42 22.26 15.05 -2.67
N ILE A 43 21.21 15.41 -3.40
CA ILE A 43 19.81 15.32 -2.94
C ILE A 43 19.18 14.08 -3.56
N VAL A 44 18.56 13.25 -2.72
CA VAL A 44 17.70 12.14 -3.15
C VAL A 44 16.26 12.43 -2.73
N VAL A 45 15.36 12.53 -3.70
CA VAL A 45 13.92 12.76 -3.49
C VAL A 45 13.17 11.47 -3.81
N SER A 46 12.36 11.02 -2.85
CA SER A 46 11.42 9.90 -3.04
C SER A 46 10.24 10.01 -2.07
N ALA A 47 9.39 8.99 -2.04
CA ALA A 47 8.25 8.88 -1.14
C ALA A 47 8.19 7.48 -0.50
N LYS A 48 7.52 7.37 0.65
CA LYS A 48 7.31 6.08 1.31
C LYS A 48 6.36 5.14 0.54
N HIS A 49 5.40 5.72 -0.17
CA HIS A 49 4.41 5.05 -1.02
C HIS A 49 3.65 6.11 -1.82
N ALA A 50 2.90 5.66 -2.82
CA ALA A 50 1.93 6.44 -3.58
C ALA A 50 0.50 6.17 -3.06
N GLN A 51 -0.53 6.15 -3.93
CA GLN A 51 -1.95 6.01 -3.57
C GLN A 51 -2.76 5.34 -4.69
N SER A 52 -3.78 4.56 -4.33
CA SER A 52 -4.70 3.84 -5.21
C SER A 52 -6.16 3.99 -4.75
N PRO A 53 -7.15 4.10 -5.65
CA PRO A 53 -7.00 4.13 -7.10
C PRO A 53 -6.72 5.54 -7.62
N LEU A 54 -6.03 5.63 -8.76
CA LEU A 54 -5.90 6.88 -9.52
C LEU A 54 -7.23 7.27 -10.19
N ASP A 55 -7.98 6.28 -10.68
CA ASP A 55 -9.34 6.48 -11.21
C ASP A 55 -10.36 6.37 -10.09
N ARG A 56 -10.90 7.52 -9.72
CA ARG A 56 -11.94 7.66 -8.71
C ARG A 56 -13.17 6.79 -8.95
N SER A 57 -13.54 6.51 -10.19
CA SER A 57 -14.70 5.67 -10.51
C SER A 57 -14.50 4.19 -10.13
N GLN A 58 -13.25 3.78 -9.91
CA GLN A 58 -12.88 2.45 -9.43
C GLN A 58 -13.03 2.32 -7.90
N LEU A 59 -13.17 3.43 -7.17
CA LEU A 59 -13.25 3.41 -5.71
C LEU A 59 -14.44 2.56 -5.23
N ARG A 60 -14.16 1.58 -4.38
CA ARG A 60 -15.11 0.75 -3.65
C ARG A 60 -14.77 0.82 -2.17
N LEU A 61 -15.63 1.44 -1.39
CA LEU A 61 -15.52 1.51 0.06
C LEU A 61 -16.23 0.29 0.66
N ILE A 62 -15.59 -0.43 1.56
CA ILE A 62 -16.15 -1.61 2.24
C ILE A 62 -16.08 -1.41 3.75
N ASP A 63 -17.19 -1.69 4.46
CA ASP A 63 -17.19 -1.77 5.93
C ASP A 63 -16.46 -3.06 6.37
N ASP A 64 -15.22 -2.93 6.83
CA ASP A 64 -14.40 -4.02 7.39
C ASP A 64 -15.07 -4.69 8.58
N GLY A 65 -15.68 -3.91 9.48
CA GLY A 65 -16.43 -4.42 10.62
C GLY A 65 -17.59 -5.33 10.22
N GLU A 66 -18.24 -5.05 9.09
CA GLU A 66 -19.27 -5.92 8.51
C GLU A 66 -18.69 -7.25 8.04
N VAL A 67 -17.58 -7.23 7.29
CA VAL A 67 -16.91 -8.43 6.79
C VAL A 67 -16.39 -9.29 7.94
N ILE A 68 -15.66 -8.69 8.89
CA ILE A 68 -15.11 -9.37 10.07
C ILE A 68 -16.23 -9.93 10.95
N GLY A 69 -17.30 -9.16 11.17
CA GLY A 69 -18.47 -9.61 11.90
C GLY A 69 -19.12 -10.84 11.24
N ALA A 70 -19.22 -10.85 9.91
CA ALA A 70 -19.77 -11.97 9.16
C ALA A 70 -18.87 -13.21 9.23
N VAL A 71 -17.55 -13.06 9.16
CA VAL A 71 -16.57 -14.16 9.36
C VAL A 71 -16.77 -14.78 10.75
N ASN A 72 -16.79 -13.96 11.80
CA ASN A 72 -16.92 -14.41 13.18
C ASN A 72 -18.26 -15.12 13.43
N ALA A 73 -19.36 -14.57 12.91
CA ALA A 73 -20.68 -15.19 13.02
C ALA A 73 -20.74 -16.55 12.31
N ALA A 74 -20.18 -16.66 11.11
CA ALA A 74 -20.13 -17.90 10.37
C ALA A 74 -19.25 -18.96 11.04
N TRP A 75 -18.11 -18.55 11.62
CA TRP A 75 -17.23 -19.45 12.37
C TRP A 75 -17.94 -20.01 13.59
N ALA A 76 -18.58 -19.16 14.39
CA ALA A 76 -19.31 -19.56 15.59
C ALA A 76 -20.43 -20.57 15.27
N ALA A 77 -21.13 -20.38 14.15
CA ALA A 77 -22.16 -21.34 13.70
C ALA A 77 -21.57 -22.68 13.28
N ALA A 78 -20.43 -22.69 12.59
CA ALA A 78 -19.75 -23.90 12.14
C ALA A 78 -18.94 -24.61 13.25
N ASN A 79 -18.55 -23.88 14.31
CA ASN A 79 -17.72 -24.37 15.40
C ASN A 79 -18.26 -23.90 16.77
N PRO A 80 -19.41 -24.40 17.24
CA PRO A 80 -20.08 -23.88 18.44
C PRO A 80 -19.26 -23.98 19.74
N THR A 81 -18.29 -24.90 19.79
CA THR A 81 -17.39 -25.10 20.94
C THR A 81 -15.98 -24.54 20.70
N GLY A 82 -15.75 -23.90 19.56
CA GLY A 82 -14.46 -23.30 19.19
C GLY A 82 -14.26 -21.91 19.80
N VAL A 83 -13.08 -21.32 19.57
CA VAL A 83 -12.82 -19.93 19.96
C VAL A 83 -13.79 -18.98 19.26
N ASN A 84 -14.27 -17.97 19.98
CA ASN A 84 -15.18 -16.95 19.46
C ASN A 84 -14.97 -15.65 20.25
N PRO A 85 -14.65 -14.50 19.61
CA PRO A 85 -14.46 -14.33 18.17
C PRO A 85 -13.23 -15.07 17.62
N LEU A 86 -13.28 -15.44 16.34
CA LEU A 86 -12.13 -16.03 15.65
C LEU A 86 -11.13 -14.95 15.25
N VAL A 87 -11.58 -13.92 14.53
CA VAL A 87 -10.78 -12.74 14.20
C VAL A 87 -10.75 -11.84 15.42
N VAL A 88 -9.55 -11.61 15.97
CA VAL A 88 -9.35 -10.84 17.20
C VAL A 88 -8.69 -9.48 16.96
N PHE A 89 -8.05 -9.29 15.81
CA PHE A 89 -7.45 -8.03 15.42
C PHE A 89 -7.36 -7.94 13.89
N GLY A 90 -7.50 -6.72 13.37
CA GLY A 90 -7.45 -6.42 11.94
C GLY A 90 -6.75 -5.08 11.69
N ILE A 91 -5.95 -5.00 10.64
CA ILE A 91 -5.42 -3.76 10.08
C ILE A 91 -5.83 -3.75 8.62
N ASP A 92 -6.79 -2.89 8.30
CA ASP A 92 -7.45 -2.87 7.00
C ASP A 92 -7.46 -1.44 6.46
N ASP A 93 -6.90 -1.27 5.27
CA ASP A 93 -6.85 0.00 4.52
C ASP A 93 -7.20 -0.30 3.05
N ASP A 94 -6.25 -0.54 2.17
CA ASP A 94 -6.43 -1.10 0.81
C ASP A 94 -5.80 -2.51 0.70
N GLY A 95 -5.72 -3.18 1.85
CA GLY A 95 -5.42 -4.58 2.06
C GLY A 95 -6.18 -5.06 3.28
N MET A 96 -6.22 -6.37 3.52
CA MET A 96 -6.87 -6.95 4.70
C MET A 96 -5.90 -7.83 5.48
N LEU A 97 -5.48 -7.41 6.67
CA LEU A 97 -4.53 -8.12 7.51
C LEU A 97 -5.23 -8.53 8.79
N LEU A 98 -5.45 -9.84 8.99
CA LEU A 98 -6.23 -10.34 10.13
C LEU A 98 -5.40 -11.30 11.00
N TRP A 99 -5.56 -11.17 12.31
CA TRP A 99 -5.03 -12.08 13.32
C TRP A 99 -6.15 -12.87 13.97
N LEU A 100 -5.95 -14.17 14.11
CA LEU A 100 -6.94 -15.13 14.61
C LEU A 100 -6.58 -15.64 16.01
N ALA A 101 -7.60 -15.86 16.83
CA ALA A 101 -7.46 -16.54 18.13
C ALA A 101 -7.08 -18.03 17.98
N ASP A 102 -7.54 -18.66 16.89
CA ASP A 102 -7.13 -20.01 16.47
C ASP A 102 -6.36 -19.87 15.16
N ARG A 103 -5.05 -20.08 15.24
CA ARG A 103 -4.11 -19.97 14.11
C ARG A 103 -3.96 -21.28 13.32
N SER A 104 -4.80 -22.29 13.58
CA SER A 104 -4.72 -23.58 12.91
C SER A 104 -5.03 -23.47 11.40
N GLU A 105 -4.58 -24.47 10.64
CA GLU A 105 -4.90 -24.60 9.22
C GLU A 105 -6.42 -24.63 8.97
N LYS A 106 -7.19 -25.24 9.88
CA LYS A 106 -8.65 -25.27 9.82
C LYS A 106 -9.25 -23.87 9.90
N ALA A 107 -8.81 -23.06 10.86
CA ALA A 107 -9.31 -21.70 11.06
C ALA A 107 -8.88 -20.75 9.92
N THR A 108 -7.61 -20.77 9.55
CA THR A 108 -7.08 -19.94 8.46
C THR A 108 -7.71 -20.29 7.11
N SER A 109 -7.91 -21.59 6.81
CA SER A 109 -8.62 -22.04 5.60
C SER A 109 -10.09 -21.67 5.60
N PHE A 110 -10.74 -21.71 6.77
CA PHE A 110 -12.12 -21.25 6.93
C PHE A 110 -12.24 -19.77 6.57
N VAL A 111 -11.41 -18.91 7.15
CA VAL A 111 -11.46 -17.45 6.91
C VAL A 111 -11.17 -17.15 5.44
N LYS A 112 -10.12 -17.74 4.87
CA LYS A 112 -9.81 -17.60 3.43
C LYS A 112 -11.00 -17.96 2.55
N SER A 113 -11.63 -19.12 2.80
CA SER A 113 -12.76 -19.60 2.01
C SER A 113 -14.03 -18.77 2.23
N PHE A 114 -14.21 -18.19 3.41
CA PHE A 114 -15.31 -17.29 3.71
C PHE A 114 -15.15 -15.99 2.95
N LEU A 115 -14.01 -15.29 3.13
CA LEU A 115 -13.73 -14.02 2.47
C LEU A 115 -13.84 -14.14 0.95
N TRP A 116 -13.32 -15.21 0.37
CA TRP A 116 -13.44 -15.44 -1.08
C TRP A 116 -14.89 -15.65 -1.55
N ARG A 117 -15.83 -16.10 -0.71
CA ARG A 117 -17.23 -16.29 -1.13
C ARG A 117 -18.14 -15.14 -0.70
N TYR A 118 -17.64 -14.24 0.14
CA TYR A 118 -18.45 -13.18 0.72
C TYR A 118 -18.64 -12.04 -0.27
N THR A 119 -19.86 -11.53 -0.37
CA THR A 119 -20.17 -10.30 -1.10
C THR A 119 -20.58 -9.26 -0.09
N SER A 120 -19.82 -8.17 0.01
CA SER A 120 -19.99 -7.15 1.04
C SER A 120 -21.39 -6.55 0.95
N ARG A 121 -22.09 -6.49 2.09
CA ARG A 121 -23.47 -5.97 2.16
C ARG A 121 -23.50 -4.49 2.47
N LYS A 122 -22.42 -3.95 3.00
CA LYS A 122 -22.23 -2.52 3.23
C LYS A 122 -21.06 -2.05 2.40
N ALA A 123 -21.37 -1.52 1.22
CA ALA A 123 -20.35 -1.00 0.32
C ALA A 123 -20.82 0.28 -0.35
N GLY A 124 -19.87 1.18 -0.60
CA GLY A 124 -20.07 2.42 -1.32
C GLY A 124 -18.98 2.60 -2.37
N GLY A 125 -18.98 3.74 -3.03
CA GLY A 125 -17.98 4.07 -4.03
C GLY A 125 -18.13 5.51 -4.49
N SER A 126 -17.38 5.87 -5.52
CA SER A 126 -17.47 7.17 -6.16
C SER A 126 -17.74 7.01 -7.65
N ASP A 127 -18.54 7.89 -8.23
CA ASP A 127 -18.51 8.12 -9.67
C ASP A 127 -17.29 8.98 -10.06
N ALA A 128 -17.09 9.20 -11.36
CA ALA A 128 -15.97 10.02 -11.87
C ALA A 128 -16.04 11.50 -11.42
N ASN A 129 -17.23 11.99 -11.04
CA ASN A 129 -17.46 13.37 -10.60
C ASN A 129 -17.31 13.55 -9.08
N GLY A 130 -17.07 12.48 -8.31
CA GLY A 130 -16.97 12.55 -6.85
C GLY A 130 -18.27 12.36 -6.10
N HIS A 131 -19.34 11.94 -6.76
CA HIS A 131 -20.59 11.61 -6.08
C HIS A 131 -20.55 10.20 -5.52
N LEU A 132 -21.12 10.04 -4.32
CA LEU A 132 -21.28 8.75 -3.67
C LEU A 132 -22.18 7.84 -4.51
N VAL A 133 -21.72 6.60 -4.72
CA VAL A 133 -22.47 5.51 -5.36
C VAL A 133 -22.68 4.41 -4.33
N ASP A 134 -23.90 3.88 -4.23
CA ASP A 134 -24.17 2.67 -3.44
C ASP A 134 -23.65 1.45 -4.21
N CYS A 135 -22.79 0.66 -3.57
CA CYS A 135 -22.19 -0.55 -4.13
C CYS A 135 -22.56 -1.79 -3.30
N SER A 136 -23.52 -1.68 -2.39
CA SER A 136 -23.95 -2.74 -1.48
C SER A 136 -24.40 -3.98 -2.26
N GLY A 137 -23.84 -5.15 -1.93
CA GLY A 137 -24.16 -6.41 -2.60
C GLY A 137 -23.54 -6.58 -4.00
N THR A 138 -22.65 -5.67 -4.41
CA THR A 138 -22.00 -5.72 -5.73
C THR A 138 -20.51 -6.01 -5.69
N VAL A 139 -19.89 -5.95 -4.51
CA VAL A 139 -18.44 -6.15 -4.33
C VAL A 139 -18.18 -7.59 -3.86
N PRO A 140 -17.74 -8.51 -4.75
CA PRO A 140 -17.51 -9.90 -4.41
C PRO A 140 -16.18 -10.08 -3.67
N HIS A 141 -15.92 -11.29 -3.19
CA HIS A 141 -14.66 -11.71 -2.59
C HIS A 141 -14.19 -10.82 -1.42
N SER A 142 -15.14 -10.21 -0.69
CA SER A 142 -14.87 -9.16 0.30
C SER A 142 -14.06 -7.96 -0.23
N GLY A 143 -13.95 -7.77 -1.55
CA GLY A 143 -13.08 -6.77 -2.18
C GLY A 143 -11.63 -7.23 -2.45
N LEU A 144 -11.35 -8.53 -2.25
CA LEU A 144 -10.01 -9.10 -2.40
C LEU A 144 -9.82 -9.74 -3.78
N ARG A 145 -8.63 -9.57 -4.38
CA ARG A 145 -8.21 -10.29 -5.59
C ARG A 145 -7.40 -11.55 -5.30
N GLN A 146 -6.79 -11.63 -4.12
CA GLN A 146 -6.00 -12.78 -3.68
C GLN A 146 -5.95 -12.86 -2.16
N ILE A 147 -5.85 -14.08 -1.60
CA ILE A 147 -5.81 -14.29 -0.15
C ILE A 147 -4.75 -15.34 0.20
N TYR A 148 -3.79 -14.93 1.01
CA TYR A 148 -2.79 -15.77 1.66
C TYR A 148 -3.23 -16.06 3.09
N ALA A 149 -3.03 -17.28 3.56
CA ALA A 149 -3.53 -17.73 4.85
C ALA A 149 -2.54 -18.70 5.51
N GLY A 150 -2.39 -18.60 6.83
CA GLY A 150 -1.46 -19.40 7.62
C GLY A 150 -0.01 -19.24 7.12
N ALA A 151 0.68 -20.36 6.91
CA ALA A 151 2.08 -20.35 6.46
C ALA A 151 2.31 -19.55 5.17
N ALA A 152 1.34 -19.53 4.24
CA ALA A 152 1.45 -18.77 2.99
C ALA A 152 1.42 -17.24 3.22
N ALA A 153 0.80 -16.76 4.30
CA ALA A 153 0.83 -15.35 4.67
C ALA A 153 2.21 -14.94 5.21
N ALA A 154 2.83 -15.81 6.01
CA ALA A 154 4.18 -15.60 6.51
C ALA A 154 5.23 -15.68 5.40
N GLU A 155 5.10 -16.65 4.48
CA GLU A 155 5.97 -16.80 3.32
C GLU A 155 5.94 -15.56 2.42
N LEU A 156 4.75 -14.98 2.19
CA LEU A 156 4.58 -13.79 1.36
C LEU A 156 5.48 -12.62 1.79
N ILE A 157 5.65 -12.42 3.10
CA ILE A 157 6.43 -11.29 3.65
C ILE A 157 7.79 -11.72 4.19
N GLY A 158 8.23 -12.95 3.91
CA GLY A 158 9.58 -13.43 4.22
C GLY A 158 9.88 -13.66 5.70
N VAL A 159 8.88 -14.03 6.49
CA VAL A 159 9.00 -14.21 7.95
C VAL A 159 8.63 -15.63 8.38
N PRO A 160 9.14 -16.12 9.53
CA PRO A 160 8.71 -17.40 10.06
C PRO A 160 7.23 -17.39 10.44
N ALA A 161 6.49 -18.45 10.11
CA ALA A 161 5.08 -18.61 10.49
C ALA A 161 4.83 -18.64 12.02
N SER A 162 5.89 -18.87 12.81
CA SER A 162 5.84 -18.84 14.27
C SER A 162 5.91 -17.43 14.87
N ASP A 163 6.07 -16.38 14.07
CA ASP A 163 6.11 -15.01 14.57
C ASP A 163 4.68 -14.49 14.78
N ASP A 164 4.37 -14.13 16.03
CA ASP A 164 3.03 -13.66 16.43
C ASP A 164 2.68 -12.27 15.89
N ARG A 165 3.66 -11.53 15.36
CA ARG A 165 3.43 -10.24 14.68
C ARG A 165 2.88 -10.41 13.27
N VAL A 166 2.89 -11.63 12.74
CA VAL A 166 2.50 -11.92 11.36
C VAL A 166 1.01 -12.19 11.32
N PRO A 167 0.26 -11.49 10.45
CA PRO A 167 -1.16 -11.77 10.30
C PRO A 167 -1.36 -13.19 9.77
N ASP A 168 -2.41 -13.84 10.26
CA ASP A 168 -2.81 -15.17 9.82
C ASP A 168 -3.47 -15.15 8.45
N ILE A 169 -4.00 -13.99 8.04
CA ILE A 169 -4.61 -13.74 6.74
C ILE A 169 -4.00 -12.46 6.17
N ILE A 170 -3.48 -12.54 4.94
CA ILE A 170 -3.13 -11.38 4.12
C ILE A 170 -4.01 -11.42 2.87
N GLY A 171 -5.00 -10.54 2.83
CA GLY A 171 -5.83 -10.27 1.67
C GLY A 171 -5.24 -9.15 0.84
N ILE A 172 -4.96 -9.46 -0.43
CA ILE A 172 -4.59 -8.45 -1.42
C ILE A 172 -5.87 -7.90 -2.04
N ALA A 173 -6.11 -6.60 -1.88
CA ALA A 173 -7.32 -5.98 -2.39
C ALA A 173 -7.31 -5.84 -3.92
N ALA A 174 -8.50 -5.89 -4.51
CA ALA A 174 -8.68 -5.47 -5.89
C ALA A 174 -8.48 -3.95 -5.99
N ILE A 175 -7.93 -3.45 -7.10
CA ILE A 175 -7.71 -2.01 -7.32
C ILE A 175 -9.01 -1.23 -7.05
N GLY A 176 -8.89 -0.18 -6.23
CA GLY A 176 -10.00 0.67 -5.83
C GLY A 176 -10.71 0.23 -4.56
N THR A 177 -10.48 -0.98 -4.04
CA THR A 177 -11.03 -1.40 -2.76
C THR A 177 -10.32 -0.70 -1.61
N VAL A 178 -11.09 -0.02 -0.77
CA VAL A 178 -10.64 0.62 0.47
C VAL A 178 -11.60 0.24 1.59
N TYR A 179 -11.08 -0.33 2.65
CA TYR A 179 -11.80 -0.64 3.88
C TYR A 179 -11.97 0.64 4.70
N SER A 180 -13.21 1.13 4.77
CA SER A 180 -13.57 2.37 5.46
C SER A 180 -15.08 2.49 5.60
N ASN A 181 -15.56 3.57 6.19
CA ASN A 181 -17.00 3.83 6.26
C ASN A 181 -17.59 4.04 4.86
N PRO A 182 -18.46 3.14 4.35
CA PRO A 182 -18.96 3.21 2.98
C PRO A 182 -20.07 4.25 2.79
N ALA A 183 -20.63 4.80 3.87
CA ALA A 183 -21.74 5.76 3.79
C ALA A 183 -21.27 7.17 3.39
N LYS A 184 -19.96 7.43 3.37
CA LYS A 184 -19.37 8.74 3.03
C LYS A 184 -18.02 8.56 2.36
N ILE A 185 -17.78 9.26 1.26
CA ILE A 185 -16.45 9.34 0.66
C ILE A 185 -15.56 10.25 1.51
N LYS A 186 -14.89 9.67 2.51
CA LYS A 186 -13.83 10.35 3.28
C LYS A 186 -12.44 10.06 2.76
N LYS A 187 -12.25 8.83 2.26
CA LYS A 187 -11.05 8.38 1.56
C LYS A 187 -11.40 8.27 0.08
N ILE A 188 -10.59 8.88 -0.77
CA ILE A 188 -10.76 8.88 -2.24
C ILE A 188 -9.76 7.96 -2.95
N ALA A 189 -8.70 7.63 -2.22
CA ALA A 189 -7.64 6.68 -2.49
C ALA A 189 -7.06 6.31 -1.12
N GLU A 190 -6.34 5.21 -1.05
CA GLU A 190 -5.60 4.76 0.13
C GLU A 190 -4.28 4.11 -0.34
N HIS A 191 -3.48 3.67 0.62
CA HIS A 191 -2.21 2.98 0.39
C HIS A 191 -1.99 1.92 1.47
N GLY A 192 -0.96 1.09 1.26
CA GLY A 192 -0.58 0.02 2.21
C GLY A 192 -0.76 -1.38 1.64
N GLY A 193 -1.47 -1.48 0.52
CA GLY A 193 -1.70 -2.69 -0.24
C GLY A 193 -0.63 -2.96 -1.30
N ASP A 194 -0.93 -3.94 -2.17
CA ASP A 194 -0.05 -4.40 -3.24
C ASP A 194 -0.53 -3.90 -4.62
N ALA A 195 -1.23 -2.76 -4.70
CA ALA A 195 -1.50 -2.18 -6.01
C ALA A 195 -0.20 -1.53 -6.53
N PRO A 196 0.12 -1.67 -7.84
CA PRO A 196 1.26 -0.96 -8.42
C PRO A 196 1.18 0.56 -8.21
N GLN A 197 -0.03 1.11 -8.14
CA GLN A 197 -0.28 2.54 -7.86
C GLN A 197 0.09 2.97 -6.44
N ASP A 198 0.19 2.04 -5.48
CA ASP A 198 0.64 2.32 -4.10
C ASP A 198 2.15 2.18 -3.99
N ARG A 199 2.73 1.24 -4.75
CA ARG A 199 4.12 0.83 -4.63
C ARG A 199 5.07 1.66 -5.50
N HIS A 200 4.61 2.20 -6.61
CA HIS A 200 5.44 2.98 -7.52
C HIS A 200 5.59 4.42 -7.04
N VAL A 201 6.80 4.79 -6.67
CA VAL A 201 7.17 6.15 -6.27
C VAL A 201 8.32 6.65 -7.13
N PRO A 202 8.42 7.96 -7.39
CA PRO A 202 9.59 8.51 -8.06
C PRO A 202 10.82 8.38 -7.16
N ILE A 203 11.98 8.17 -7.79
CA ILE A 203 13.29 8.35 -7.17
C ILE A 203 14.05 9.33 -8.08
N VAL A 204 14.42 10.48 -7.55
CA VAL A 204 15.13 11.53 -8.28
C VAL A 204 16.41 11.86 -7.53
N LEU A 205 17.53 11.81 -8.24
CA LEU A 205 18.84 12.21 -7.74
C LEU A 205 19.23 13.54 -8.38
N TRP A 206 19.86 14.42 -7.60
CA TRP A 206 20.35 15.71 -8.08
C TRP A 206 21.58 16.16 -7.28
N GLY A 207 22.53 16.83 -7.95
CA GLY A 207 23.73 17.39 -7.32
C GLY A 207 24.98 16.57 -7.58
N ALA A 208 25.86 16.48 -6.58
CA ALA A 208 27.21 15.94 -6.71
C ALA A 208 27.22 14.46 -7.11
N GLY A 209 28.08 14.09 -8.07
CA GLY A 209 28.24 12.69 -8.51
C GLY A 209 27.04 12.10 -9.25
N VAL A 210 26.10 12.93 -9.71
CA VAL A 210 24.89 12.48 -10.43
C VAL A 210 24.95 12.92 -11.89
N ASN A 211 24.82 11.95 -12.80
CA ASN A 211 24.72 12.23 -14.22
C ASN A 211 23.29 12.63 -14.62
N ARG A 212 23.18 13.58 -15.57
CA ARG A 212 21.87 13.94 -16.15
C ARG A 212 21.40 12.86 -17.11
N VAL A 213 20.71 11.85 -16.58
CA VAL A 213 20.18 10.73 -17.33
C VAL A 213 18.78 10.37 -16.84
N ARG A 214 17.99 9.75 -17.73
CA ARG A 214 16.75 9.08 -17.35
C ARG A 214 17.03 7.59 -17.33
N VAL A 215 16.73 6.95 -16.20
CA VAL A 215 16.82 5.50 -16.05
C VAL A 215 15.41 4.93 -16.10
N ASP A 216 15.15 4.04 -17.06
CA ASP A 216 13.86 3.35 -17.19
C ASP A 216 13.86 1.93 -16.57
N GLU A 217 15.01 1.48 -16.05
CA GLU A 217 15.12 0.23 -15.29
C GLU A 217 14.30 0.29 -14.00
N ALA A 218 13.71 -0.85 -13.62
CA ALA A 218 13.00 -0.99 -12.36
C ALA A 218 13.99 -0.93 -11.18
N VAL A 219 13.68 -0.07 -10.21
CA VAL A 219 14.48 0.13 -9.00
C VAL A 219 13.59 0.06 -7.76
N GLU A 220 14.21 -0.17 -6.61
CA GLU A 220 13.53 -0.21 -5.31
C GLU A 220 14.03 0.91 -4.39
N THR A 221 13.16 1.40 -3.50
CA THR A 221 13.54 2.41 -2.48
C THR A 221 14.61 1.88 -1.52
N ALA A 222 14.75 0.57 -1.37
CA ALA A 222 15.84 -0.07 -0.63
C ALA A 222 17.23 0.29 -1.18
N GLN A 223 17.34 0.63 -2.46
CA GLN A 223 18.59 1.02 -3.11
C GLN A 223 19.04 2.44 -2.75
N ILE A 224 18.18 3.27 -2.12
CA ILE A 224 18.54 4.64 -1.73
C ILE A 224 19.67 4.64 -0.69
N ALA A 225 19.57 3.81 0.34
CA ALA A 225 20.56 3.76 1.42
C ALA A 225 21.98 3.39 0.94
N PRO A 226 22.21 2.29 0.19
CA PRO A 226 23.54 1.99 -0.33
C PRO A 226 24.07 3.09 -1.25
N THR A 227 23.21 3.71 -2.07
CA THR A 227 23.60 4.86 -2.93
C THR A 227 24.12 6.04 -2.11
N VAL A 228 23.45 6.38 -1.00
CA VAL A 228 23.89 7.47 -0.10
C VAL A 228 25.23 7.13 0.57
N LEU A 229 25.44 5.88 0.98
CA LEU A 229 26.72 5.46 1.57
C LEU A 229 27.86 5.58 0.55
N GLU A 230 27.65 5.11 -0.69
CA GLU A 230 28.66 5.21 -1.75
C GLU A 230 29.00 6.67 -2.08
N ALA A 231 28.00 7.55 -2.16
CA ALA A 231 28.23 8.99 -2.36
C ALA A 231 29.03 9.65 -1.23
N LEU A 232 28.94 9.12 0.00
CA LEU A 232 29.74 9.55 1.15
C LEU A 232 31.13 8.88 1.22
N GLY A 233 31.48 8.01 0.26
CA GLY A 233 32.71 7.21 0.29
C GLY A 233 32.70 6.14 1.39
N LEU A 234 31.52 5.73 1.87
CA LEU A 234 31.33 4.71 2.90
C LEU A 234 30.94 3.37 2.25
N PRO A 235 31.38 2.23 2.81
CA PRO A 235 31.05 0.93 2.25
C PRO A 235 29.58 0.57 2.49
N ALA A 236 28.79 0.42 1.41
CA ALA A 236 27.39 -0.01 1.46
C ALA A 236 27.18 -1.33 2.23
N GLN A 237 28.20 -2.19 2.25
CA GLN A 237 28.23 -3.43 3.02
C GLN A 237 28.21 -3.23 4.53
N GLU A 238 28.20 -2.02 5.06
CA GLU A 238 27.87 -1.79 6.48
C GLU A 238 26.38 -1.99 6.79
N LEU A 239 25.51 -1.85 5.79
CA LEU A 239 24.07 -2.03 5.94
C LEU A 239 23.72 -3.52 6.04
N LYS A 240 22.99 -3.90 7.10
CA LYS A 240 22.47 -5.26 7.28
C LYS A 240 21.56 -5.68 6.12
N GLY A 241 20.73 -4.77 5.61
CA GLY A 241 19.85 -5.02 4.45
C GLY A 241 20.65 -5.43 3.22
N VAL A 242 21.69 -4.66 2.86
CA VAL A 242 22.59 -4.98 1.74
C VAL A 242 23.23 -6.37 1.90
N LYS A 243 23.65 -6.76 3.10
CA LYS A 243 24.24 -8.09 3.33
C LYS A 243 23.23 -9.24 3.15
N LEU A 244 21.98 -9.04 3.57
CA LEU A 244 20.95 -10.07 3.57
C LEU A 244 20.24 -10.19 2.21
N GLU A 245 20.00 -9.06 1.57
CA GLU A 245 19.16 -8.95 0.37
C GLU A 245 19.99 -8.70 -0.89
N HIS A 246 21.31 -8.50 -0.75
CA HIS A 246 22.22 -8.19 -1.85
C HIS A 246 21.82 -6.94 -2.65
N THR A 247 21.14 -5.99 -2.00
CA THR A 247 20.68 -4.73 -2.58
C THR A 247 21.84 -3.93 -3.17
N GLN A 248 21.71 -3.53 -4.44
CA GLN A 248 22.69 -2.71 -5.14
C GLN A 248 22.37 -1.21 -4.97
N ALA A 249 23.36 -0.34 -5.18
CA ALA A 249 23.10 1.08 -5.35
C ALA A 249 22.23 1.34 -6.60
N LEU A 250 21.68 2.54 -6.68
CA LEU A 250 20.86 2.98 -7.81
C LEU A 250 21.73 3.14 -9.06
N PRO A 251 21.25 2.71 -10.24
CA PRO A 251 21.94 2.95 -11.50
C PRO A 251 22.07 4.46 -11.78
N GLY A 252 23.21 4.87 -12.33
CA GLY A 252 23.48 6.28 -12.68
C GLY A 252 23.93 7.17 -11.52
N ALA A 253 24.09 6.62 -10.31
CA ALA A 253 24.80 7.25 -9.21
C ALA A 253 26.27 6.78 -9.21
N GLY A 254 27.21 7.72 -9.20
CA GLY A 254 28.65 7.43 -9.23
C GLY A 254 29.38 8.04 -10.44
N GLU A 255 30.66 8.34 -10.25
CA GLU A 255 31.57 8.66 -11.36
C GLU A 255 32.03 7.35 -12.02
N ASP A 256 32.07 7.32 -13.36
CA ASP A 256 32.80 6.28 -14.12
C ASP A 256 34.30 6.30 -13.79
#